data_AF-A0A972KS23-F1
#
_entry.id   AF-A0A972KS23-F1
#
_cell.length_a   1.000
_cell.length_b   1.000
_cell.length_c   1.000
_cell.angle_alpha   90.00
_cell.angle_beta   90.00
_cell.angle_gamma   90.00
#
_symmetry.space_group_name_H-M   'P 1'
#
loop_
_entity.id
_entity.type
_entity.pdbx_description
1 polymer ?
#
loop_
_entity_poly.entity_id
_entity_poly.type
_entity_poly.pdbx_seq_one_letter_code
_entity_poly.pdbx_strand_id
1 'polypeptide(L)'
;MAVADDYSASFWNPAGLGLLRRPEFALGLMNISASNDVTFLNTAMQATTSNTRLNNVGFALPFPTMRGSLVFAVGYNRIQNYDASLAFSALNGTRSIIPVLKDPDPELDLAWKLWLQDDQGNTPFDLGLKQSGDVVESGGMNAWTFSGSVEAARNIFVGLTLNLLSGAYKWDRVWTEEDVNNIYQDAIVQSKEFDTRDFQHFQMNEQVKQDISGWNVRMGFLYKIKDYARIGA
;
A
#
# COMPACT_ATOMS: atom_id res chain seq x y z
N MET A 1 -25.08 0.09 11.14
CA MET A 1 -25.11 1.44 10.52
C MET A 1 -26.06 2.44 11.22
N ALA A 2 -26.65 2.14 12.39
CA ALA A 2 -27.58 3.04 13.10
C ALA A 2 -27.12 3.47 14.50
N VAL A 3 -25.87 3.13 14.87
CA VAL A 3 -25.32 3.34 16.22
C VAL A 3 -24.41 4.56 16.28
N ALA A 4 -23.66 4.86 15.22
CA ALA A 4 -22.77 6.02 15.19
C ALA A 4 -23.59 7.32 15.17
N ASP A 5 -23.44 8.12 16.22
CA ASP A 5 -24.04 9.46 16.38
C ASP A 5 -22.97 10.53 16.68
N ASP A 6 -21.74 10.25 16.24
CA ASP A 6 -20.53 11.05 16.42
C ASP A 6 -19.85 11.33 15.05
N TYR A 7 -18.64 11.94 15.02
CA TYR A 7 -17.93 12.19 13.75
C TYR A 7 -17.76 10.91 12.90
N SER A 8 -17.66 9.73 13.53
CA SER A 8 -17.49 8.45 12.82
C SER A 8 -18.71 8.06 11.98
N ALA A 9 -19.88 8.65 12.23
CA ALA A 9 -21.07 8.48 11.39
C ALA A 9 -20.79 8.87 9.93
N SER A 10 -19.90 9.85 9.69
CA SER A 10 -19.41 10.25 8.37
C SER A 10 -18.84 9.08 7.55
N PHE A 11 -18.23 8.09 8.21
CA PHE A 11 -17.60 6.92 7.55
C PHE A 11 -18.59 5.80 7.24
N TRP A 12 -19.60 5.63 8.10
CA TRP A 12 -20.51 4.48 8.05
C TRP A 12 -21.88 4.85 7.48
N ASN A 13 -22.57 5.79 8.13
CA ASN A 13 -23.89 6.28 7.72
C ASN A 13 -24.03 7.77 8.10
N PRO A 14 -23.90 8.71 7.13
CA PRO A 14 -23.92 10.13 7.42
C PRO A 14 -25.23 10.62 8.04
N ALA A 15 -26.36 9.93 7.88
CA ALA A 15 -27.62 10.30 8.55
C ALA A 15 -27.53 10.21 10.09
N GLY A 16 -26.58 9.42 10.61
CA GLY A 16 -26.26 9.36 12.03
C GLY A 16 -25.78 10.70 12.61
N LEU A 17 -25.10 11.53 11.81
CA LEU A 17 -24.65 12.86 12.23
C LEU A 17 -25.82 13.74 12.69
N GLY A 18 -27.01 13.58 12.09
CA GLY A 18 -28.20 14.34 12.46
C GLY A 18 -28.66 14.12 13.91
N LEU A 19 -28.17 13.10 14.59
CA LEU A 19 -28.44 12.85 16.01
C LEU A 19 -27.54 13.68 16.95
N LEU A 20 -26.43 14.23 16.44
CA LEU A 20 -25.46 14.98 17.20
C LEU A 20 -26.09 16.27 17.77
N ARG A 21 -25.85 16.54 19.05
CA ARG A 21 -26.43 17.69 19.77
C ARG A 21 -25.41 18.75 20.17
N ARG A 22 -24.12 18.44 20.12
CA ARG A 22 -23.03 19.34 20.51
C ARG A 22 -21.88 19.22 19.51
N PRO A 23 -21.04 20.27 19.36
CA PRO A 23 -19.83 20.16 18.56
C PRO A 23 -18.94 19.04 19.08
N GLU A 24 -18.26 18.35 18.17
CA GLU A 24 -17.40 17.21 18.48
C GLU A 24 -16.08 17.29 17.71
N PHE A 25 -15.00 16.91 18.37
CA PHE A 25 -13.68 16.75 17.78
C PHE A 25 -13.22 15.30 17.96
N ALA A 26 -12.67 14.71 16.89
CA ALA A 26 -12.16 13.35 16.89
C ALA A 26 -10.70 13.33 16.41
N LEU A 27 -9.84 12.61 17.13
CA LEU A 27 -8.45 12.36 16.77
C LEU A 27 -8.17 10.87 16.96
N GLY A 28 -7.59 10.23 15.95
CA GLY A 28 -7.20 8.83 16.01
C GLY A 28 -5.78 8.64 15.51
N LEU A 29 -4.99 7.86 16.25
CA LEU A 29 -3.69 7.34 15.84
C LEU A 29 -3.81 5.84 15.58
N MET A 30 -3.00 5.32 14.68
CA MET A 30 -2.91 3.88 14.41
C MET A 30 -1.45 3.45 14.41
N ASN A 31 -1.20 2.25 14.93
CA ASN A 31 0.03 1.50 14.67
C ASN A 31 -0.36 0.26 13.87
N ILE A 32 0.28 0.06 12.72
CA ILE A 32 0.12 -1.14 11.92
C ILE A 32 1.43 -1.92 11.99
N SER A 33 1.31 -3.22 12.27
CA SER A 33 2.41 -4.18 12.15
C SER A 33 1.99 -5.24 11.14
N ALA A 34 2.83 -5.50 10.14
CA ALA A 34 2.64 -6.55 9.15
C ALA A 34 3.83 -7.50 9.21
N SER A 35 3.55 -8.80 9.26
CA SER A 35 4.56 -9.86 9.21
C SER A 35 4.25 -10.79 8.04
N ASN A 36 5.27 -11.14 7.26
CA ASN A 36 5.17 -12.06 6.14
C ASN A 36 6.18 -13.19 6.30
N ASP A 37 5.69 -14.41 6.30
CA ASP A 37 6.49 -15.63 6.26
C ASP A 37 6.63 -16.09 4.82
N VAL A 38 7.86 -16.16 4.31
CA VAL A 38 8.17 -16.60 2.96
C VAL A 38 9.03 -17.85 3.02
N THR A 39 8.65 -18.85 2.25
CA THR A 39 9.48 -20.04 2.01
C THR A 39 10.02 -19.98 0.59
N PHE A 40 11.35 -19.90 0.47
CA PHE A 40 12.06 -19.90 -0.81
C PHE A 40 13.09 -21.01 -0.80
N LEU A 41 12.99 -21.94 -1.76
CA LEU A 41 13.89 -23.11 -1.88
C LEU A 41 14.08 -23.86 -0.53
N ASN A 42 12.97 -24.14 0.16
CA ASN A 42 12.91 -24.79 1.48
C ASN A 42 13.58 -24.01 2.63
N THR A 43 13.97 -22.76 2.42
CA THR A 43 14.41 -21.86 3.49
C THR A 43 13.28 -20.89 3.81
N ALA A 44 12.84 -20.91 5.06
CA ALA A 44 11.81 -19.99 5.56
C ALA A 44 12.46 -18.75 6.15
N MET A 45 11.88 -17.58 5.85
CA MET A 45 12.29 -16.30 6.41
C MET A 45 11.05 -15.47 6.72
N GLN A 46 11.11 -14.74 7.82
CA GLN A 46 10.06 -13.82 8.23
C GLN A 46 10.55 -12.38 8.06
N ALA A 47 9.73 -11.55 7.44
CA ALA A 47 9.93 -10.10 7.40
C ALA A 47 8.81 -9.41 8.18
N THR A 48 9.16 -8.43 9.00
CA THR A 48 8.18 -7.64 9.75
C THR A 48 8.40 -6.16 9.49
N THR A 49 7.31 -5.41 9.35
CA THR A 49 7.32 -3.95 9.28
C THR A 49 6.29 -3.40 10.26
N SER A 50 6.63 -2.31 10.97
CA SER A 50 5.70 -1.62 11.86
C SER A 50 5.79 -0.12 11.65
N ASN A 51 4.63 0.55 11.62
CA ASN A 51 4.61 1.98 11.44
C ASN A 51 3.43 2.63 12.17
N THR A 52 3.68 3.76 12.82
CA THR A 52 2.70 4.56 13.56
C THR A 52 2.33 5.79 12.76
N ARG A 53 1.03 6.02 12.56
CA ARG A 53 0.53 7.14 11.77
C ARG A 53 -0.72 7.76 12.36
N LEU A 54 -1.01 8.97 11.89
CA LEU A 54 -2.32 9.59 12.06
C LEU A 54 -3.36 8.79 11.28
N ASN A 55 -4.37 8.27 11.98
CA ASN A 55 -5.49 7.57 11.38
C ASN A 55 -6.56 8.55 10.91
N ASN A 56 -6.99 9.45 11.79
CA ASN A 56 -8.04 10.41 11.45
C ASN A 56 -8.00 11.66 12.33
N VAL A 57 -8.47 12.77 11.77
CA VAL A 57 -8.83 14.00 12.48
C VAL A 57 -10.17 14.46 11.94
N GLY A 58 -11.09 14.84 12.80
CA GLY A 58 -12.43 15.23 12.39
C GLY A 58 -13.06 16.23 13.32
N PHE A 59 -13.97 17.02 12.76
CA PHE A 59 -14.81 17.94 13.51
C PHE A 59 -16.23 17.87 12.98
N ALA A 60 -17.21 17.80 13.89
CA ALA A 60 -18.63 17.82 13.57
C ALA A 60 -19.32 18.95 14.34
N LEU A 61 -20.16 19.71 13.64
CA LEU A 61 -20.80 20.92 14.15
C LEU A 61 -22.31 20.88 13.89
N PRO A 62 -23.15 20.79 14.93
CA PRO A 62 -24.58 20.97 14.80
C PRO A 62 -24.93 22.47 14.70
N PHE A 63 -25.74 22.82 13.71
CA PHE A 63 -26.23 24.17 13.49
C PHE A 63 -27.61 24.37 14.12
N PRO A 64 -27.90 25.56 14.68
CA PRO A 64 -29.23 25.85 15.22
C PRO A 64 -30.27 25.92 14.10
N THR A 65 -31.30 25.08 14.20
CA THR A 65 -32.44 25.04 13.27
C THR A 65 -33.75 25.29 14.01
N MET A 66 -34.72 25.96 13.38
CA MET A 66 -36.04 26.20 14.00
C MET A 66 -36.81 24.90 14.30
N ARG A 67 -36.64 23.89 13.44
CA ARG A 67 -37.21 22.55 13.60
C ARG A 67 -36.23 21.53 13.02
N GLY A 68 -36.04 20.43 13.72
CA GLY A 68 -35.18 19.33 13.29
C GLY A 68 -33.73 19.46 13.75
N SER A 69 -32.83 18.95 12.92
CA SER A 69 -31.38 18.93 13.12
C SER A 69 -30.68 19.19 11.80
N LEU A 70 -29.58 19.95 11.83
CA LEU A 70 -28.65 20.13 10.72
C LEU A 70 -27.24 20.02 11.26
N VAL A 71 -26.43 19.13 10.71
CA VAL A 71 -25.07 18.88 11.17
C VAL A 71 -24.14 18.82 9.97
N PHE A 72 -23.03 19.52 10.05
CA PHE A 72 -21.93 19.41 9.09
C PHE A 72 -20.71 18.84 9.77
N ALA A 73 -19.94 18.04 9.04
CA ALA A 73 -18.68 17.49 9.51
C ALA A 73 -17.61 17.61 8.42
N VAL A 74 -16.39 17.84 8.85
CA VAL A 74 -15.21 17.85 8.00
C VAL A 74 -14.10 17.06 8.69
N GLY A 75 -13.28 16.37 7.92
CA GLY A 75 -12.08 15.80 8.46
C GLY A 75 -11.20 15.14 7.44
N TYR A 76 -10.12 14.58 7.94
CA TYR A 76 -9.11 13.86 7.20
C TYR A 76 -9.00 12.46 7.78
N ASN A 77 -8.94 11.44 6.93
CA ASN A 77 -8.82 10.06 7.38
C ASN A 77 -7.98 9.22 6.43
N ARG A 78 -7.21 8.30 7.00
CA ARG A 78 -6.56 7.19 6.32
C ARG A 78 -7.63 6.18 5.93
N ILE A 79 -7.69 5.79 4.67
CA ILE A 79 -8.63 4.77 4.16
C ILE A 79 -7.91 3.45 3.89
N GLN A 80 -6.68 3.52 3.39
CA GLN A 80 -5.86 2.34 3.13
C GLN A 80 -4.42 2.58 3.54
N ASN A 81 -3.76 1.51 3.97
CA ASN A 81 -2.32 1.48 4.20
C ASN A 81 -1.68 0.38 3.37
N TYR A 82 -0.53 0.66 2.78
CA TYR A 82 0.16 -0.27 1.86
C TYR A 82 1.48 -0.80 2.44
N ASP A 83 1.71 -0.65 3.75
CA ASP A 83 2.93 -1.18 4.34
C ASP A 83 2.94 -2.70 4.30
N ALA A 84 3.93 -3.24 3.60
CA ALA A 84 4.28 -4.64 3.64
C ALA A 84 5.79 -4.77 3.49
N SER A 85 6.35 -5.85 4.04
CA SER A 85 7.73 -6.23 3.78
C SER A 85 7.81 -7.70 3.47
N LEU A 86 8.69 -8.08 2.56
CA LEU A 86 8.94 -9.45 2.18
C LEU A 86 10.45 -9.62 2.05
N ALA A 87 10.98 -10.70 2.61
CA ALA A 87 12.39 -11.02 2.52
C ALA A 87 12.59 -12.52 2.31
N PHE A 88 13.57 -12.90 1.49
CA PHE A 88 14.02 -14.28 1.35
C PHE A 88 15.51 -14.33 1.02
N SER A 89 16.14 -15.45 1.37
CA SER A 89 17.52 -15.74 0.98
C SER A 89 17.73 -17.25 0.92
N ALA A 90 18.22 -17.76 -0.20
CA ALA A 90 18.58 -19.17 -0.36
C ALA A 90 19.59 -19.41 -1.48
N LEU A 91 20.33 -20.51 -1.40
CA LEU A 91 21.20 -20.96 -2.49
C LEU A 91 20.35 -21.60 -3.60
N ASN A 92 20.38 -21.03 -4.81
CA ASN A 92 19.69 -21.59 -5.96
C ASN A 92 20.66 -22.36 -6.85
N GLY A 93 20.67 -23.69 -6.70
CA GLY A 93 21.53 -24.58 -7.48
C GLY A 93 21.12 -24.77 -8.94
N THR A 94 19.99 -24.20 -9.38
CA THR A 94 19.39 -24.56 -10.69
C THR A 94 19.25 -23.40 -11.66
N ARG A 95 19.11 -22.16 -11.17
CA ARG A 95 18.85 -20.98 -11.99
C ARG A 95 19.40 -19.70 -11.38
N SER A 96 19.87 -18.81 -12.24
CA SER A 96 20.19 -17.40 -11.99
C SER A 96 19.17 -16.49 -12.66
N ILE A 97 19.03 -15.24 -12.18
CA ILE A 97 18.29 -14.18 -12.86
C ILE A 97 19.03 -13.60 -14.07
N ILE A 98 20.35 -13.74 -14.14
CA ILE A 98 21.20 -13.12 -15.15
C ILE A 98 20.74 -13.48 -16.58
N PRO A 99 20.39 -14.74 -16.91
CA PRO A 99 19.86 -15.07 -18.24
C PRO A 99 18.53 -14.38 -18.59
N VAL A 100 17.75 -13.95 -17.60
CA VAL A 100 16.46 -13.25 -17.77
C VAL A 100 16.67 -11.76 -18.09
N LEU A 101 17.85 -11.21 -17.81
CA LEU A 101 18.19 -9.81 -18.07
C LEU A 101 18.46 -9.51 -19.55
N LYS A 102 18.51 -10.56 -20.39
CA LYS A 102 18.71 -10.45 -21.83
C LYS A 102 17.44 -9.95 -22.52
N ASP A 103 17.59 -8.97 -23.41
CA ASP A 103 16.51 -8.43 -24.22
C ASP A 103 16.92 -8.36 -25.71
N PRO A 104 16.02 -8.66 -26.66
CA PRO A 104 16.31 -8.46 -28.09
C PRO A 104 16.61 -7.00 -28.48
N ASP A 105 16.09 -6.03 -27.73
CA ASP A 105 16.44 -4.62 -27.87
C ASP A 105 17.74 -4.31 -27.10
N PRO A 106 18.84 -3.93 -27.79
CA PRO A 106 20.11 -3.61 -27.14
C PRO A 106 20.00 -2.48 -26.10
N GLU A 107 18.98 -1.62 -26.20
CA GLU A 107 18.76 -0.57 -25.20
C GLU A 107 18.14 -1.08 -23.90
N LEU A 108 17.51 -2.25 -23.93
CA LEU A 108 16.89 -2.89 -22.77
C LEU A 108 17.68 -4.09 -22.26
N ASP A 109 18.68 -4.56 -23.01
CA ASP A 109 19.54 -5.69 -22.64
C ASP A 109 20.49 -5.35 -21.48
N LEU A 110 20.03 -5.60 -20.26
CA LEU A 110 20.81 -5.38 -19.04
C LEU A 110 21.97 -6.37 -18.91
N ALA A 111 21.82 -7.60 -19.41
CA ALA A 111 22.91 -8.58 -19.40
C ALA A 111 24.09 -8.10 -20.24
N TRP A 112 23.82 -7.54 -21.43
CA TRP A 112 24.84 -6.91 -22.28
C TRP A 112 25.45 -5.68 -21.64
N LYS A 113 24.63 -4.74 -21.15
CA LYS A 113 25.09 -3.47 -20.55
C LYS A 113 25.95 -3.66 -19.30
N LEU A 114 25.86 -4.82 -18.65
CA LEU A 114 26.64 -5.19 -17.47
C LEU A 114 27.80 -6.15 -17.78
N TRP A 115 28.08 -6.43 -19.05
CA TRP A 115 29.10 -7.40 -19.50
C TRP A 115 28.93 -8.79 -18.88
N LEU A 116 27.67 -9.22 -18.69
CA LEU A 116 27.29 -10.52 -18.15
C LEU A 116 27.01 -11.55 -19.25
N GLN A 117 27.03 -11.16 -20.53
CA GLN A 117 26.88 -12.07 -21.68
C GLN A 117 27.92 -11.78 -22.78
N ASP A 118 28.21 -12.79 -23.60
CA ASP A 118 29.13 -12.69 -24.73
C ASP A 118 28.51 -11.98 -25.94
N ASP A 119 29.30 -11.79 -27.00
CA ASP A 119 28.87 -11.19 -28.27
C ASP A 119 27.72 -11.98 -28.96
N GLN A 120 27.50 -13.23 -28.58
CA GLN A 120 26.44 -14.11 -29.08
C GLN A 120 25.22 -14.13 -28.14
N GLY A 121 25.29 -13.40 -27.02
CA GLY A 121 24.27 -13.30 -25.99
C GLY A 121 24.15 -14.55 -25.10
N ASN A 122 25.24 -15.29 -24.89
CA ASN A 122 25.32 -16.38 -23.91
C ASN A 122 25.95 -15.88 -22.62
N THR A 123 25.50 -16.41 -21.49
CA THR A 123 26.10 -16.14 -20.18
C THR A 123 26.48 -17.46 -19.52
N PRO A 124 27.68 -17.57 -18.92
CA PRO A 124 28.04 -18.72 -18.09
C PRO A 124 27.39 -18.64 -16.70
N PHE A 125 26.83 -17.49 -16.30
CA PHE A 125 26.29 -17.25 -14.96
C PHE A 125 24.81 -17.68 -14.89
N ASP A 126 24.53 -18.98 -14.92
CA ASP A 126 23.18 -19.51 -15.09
C ASP A 126 22.63 -20.26 -13.86
N LEU A 127 23.46 -20.59 -12.86
CA LEU A 127 23.05 -21.36 -11.67
C LEU A 127 23.97 -21.18 -10.46
N GLY A 128 23.64 -21.82 -9.34
CA GLY A 128 24.55 -22.01 -8.21
C GLY A 128 24.82 -20.78 -7.35
N LEU A 129 24.06 -19.69 -7.57
CA LEU A 129 24.22 -18.43 -6.85
C LEU A 129 23.32 -18.38 -5.62
N LYS A 130 23.80 -17.74 -4.56
CA LYS A 130 22.95 -17.37 -3.42
C LYS A 130 22.07 -16.20 -3.84
N GLN A 131 20.77 -16.41 -3.83
CA GLN A 131 19.78 -15.40 -4.19
C GLN A 131 19.14 -14.82 -2.93
N SER A 132 19.07 -13.51 -2.86
CA SER A 132 18.31 -12.82 -1.81
C SER A 132 17.42 -11.75 -2.42
N GLY A 133 16.27 -11.51 -1.80
CA GLY A 133 15.37 -10.46 -2.21
C GLY A 133 14.70 -9.82 -1.02
N ASP A 134 14.75 -8.49 -0.98
CA ASP A 134 14.07 -7.65 -0.01
C ASP A 134 13.10 -6.73 -0.76
N VAL A 135 11.83 -6.84 -0.42
CA VAL A 135 10.74 -6.03 -0.99
C VAL A 135 10.10 -5.25 0.13
N VAL A 136 9.98 -3.94 -0.07
CA VAL A 136 9.29 -3.02 0.85
C VAL A 136 8.23 -2.28 0.09
N GLU A 137 7.00 -2.42 0.55
CA GLU A 137 5.86 -1.64 0.11
C GLU A 137 5.55 -0.58 1.14
N SER A 138 5.25 0.63 0.67
CA SER A 138 4.93 1.74 1.55
C SER A 138 3.96 2.71 0.89
N GLY A 139 3.34 3.53 1.73
CA GLY A 139 2.36 4.52 1.31
C GLY A 139 0.96 4.13 1.73
N GLY A 140 -0.03 4.76 1.11
CA GLY A 140 -1.44 4.53 1.40
C GLY A 140 -2.30 5.68 0.94
N MET A 141 -3.60 5.53 1.18
CA MET A 141 -4.61 6.43 0.66
C MET A 141 -5.33 7.13 1.80
N ASN A 142 -5.53 8.42 1.63
CA ASN A 142 -6.20 9.29 2.57
C ASN A 142 -7.40 9.95 1.88
N ALA A 143 -8.33 10.46 2.67
CA ALA A 143 -9.44 11.27 2.21
C ALA A 143 -9.59 12.54 3.02
N TRP A 144 -9.92 13.61 2.30
CA TRP A 144 -10.68 14.72 2.87
C TRP A 144 -12.16 14.39 2.78
N THR A 145 -12.81 14.35 3.93
CA THR A 145 -14.21 13.96 4.11
C THR A 145 -15.03 15.19 4.45
N PHE A 146 -16.09 15.44 3.67
CA PHE A 146 -17.08 16.48 3.90
C PHE A 146 -18.44 15.82 4.03
N SER A 147 -19.09 16.00 5.16
CA SER A 147 -20.39 15.36 5.43
C SER A 147 -21.42 16.37 5.91
N GLY A 148 -22.68 16.09 5.58
CA GLY A 148 -23.83 16.85 6.04
C GLY A 148 -24.99 15.91 6.34
N SER A 149 -25.78 16.24 7.36
CA SER A 149 -26.99 15.51 7.72
C SER A 149 -28.09 16.45 8.15
N VAL A 150 -29.32 16.12 7.79
CA VAL A 150 -30.52 16.89 8.14
C VAL A 150 -31.64 15.97 8.63
N GLU A 151 -32.42 16.43 9.60
CA GLU A 151 -33.71 15.84 9.96
C GLU A 151 -34.78 16.34 8.97
N ALA A 152 -34.99 15.59 7.89
CA ALA A 152 -35.90 15.96 6.80
C ALA A 152 -37.39 15.91 7.24
N ALA A 153 -37.72 15.04 8.18
CA ALA A 153 -39.03 14.98 8.83
C ALA A 153 -38.86 14.45 10.25
N ARG A 154 -39.91 14.55 11.10
CA ARG A 154 -39.83 14.12 12.51
C ARG A 154 -39.28 12.69 12.60
N ASN A 155 -38.13 12.55 13.23
CA ASN A 155 -37.37 11.30 13.41
C ASN A 155 -36.84 10.65 12.12
N ILE A 156 -36.84 11.35 10.99
CA ILE A 156 -36.29 10.90 9.71
C ILE A 156 -35.10 11.78 9.35
N PHE A 157 -33.94 11.15 9.21
CA PHE A 157 -32.69 11.82 8.89
C PHE A 157 -32.13 11.32 7.58
N VAL A 158 -31.56 12.24 6.81
CA VAL A 158 -30.85 11.97 5.56
C VAL A 158 -29.48 12.62 5.67
N GLY A 159 -28.45 11.92 5.21
CA GLY A 159 -27.09 12.44 5.18
C GLY A 159 -26.37 12.14 3.88
N LEU A 160 -25.35 12.94 3.60
CA LEU A 160 -24.46 12.81 2.46
C LEU A 160 -23.01 13.07 2.89
N THR A 161 -22.09 12.28 2.35
CA THR A 161 -20.65 12.41 2.53
C THR A 161 -19.97 12.40 1.18
N LEU A 162 -19.06 13.35 0.96
CA LEU A 162 -18.12 13.38 -0.16
C LEU A 162 -16.70 13.17 0.39
N ASN A 163 -15.99 12.22 -0.20
CA ASN A 163 -14.60 11.91 0.07
C ASN A 163 -13.75 12.29 -1.15
N LEU A 164 -12.76 13.15 -0.97
CA LEU A 164 -11.74 13.45 -1.96
C LEU A 164 -10.48 12.67 -1.60
N LEU A 165 -10.12 11.71 -2.44
CA LEU A 165 -9.07 10.73 -2.19
C LEU A 165 -7.73 11.22 -2.76
N SER A 166 -6.68 11.07 -1.96
CA SER A 166 -5.30 11.22 -2.41
C SER A 166 -4.43 10.16 -1.76
N GLY A 167 -3.51 9.59 -2.52
CA GLY A 167 -2.62 8.55 -2.03
C GLY A 167 -1.35 8.46 -2.84
N ALA A 168 -0.38 7.78 -2.28
CA ALA A 168 0.85 7.40 -2.96
C ALA A 168 1.15 5.95 -2.59
N TYR A 169 1.66 5.20 -3.56
CA TYR A 169 2.14 3.85 -3.39
C TYR A 169 3.57 3.77 -3.90
N LYS A 170 4.42 3.10 -3.14
CA LYS A 170 5.81 2.86 -3.48
C LYS A 170 6.15 1.40 -3.21
N TRP A 171 6.68 0.74 -4.22
CA TRP A 171 7.23 -0.60 -4.15
C TRP A 171 8.72 -0.51 -4.45
N ASP A 172 9.56 -0.93 -3.52
CA ASP A 172 11.01 -1.03 -3.68
C ASP A 172 11.42 -2.50 -3.58
N ARG A 173 12.20 -2.99 -4.55
CA ARG A 173 12.83 -4.31 -4.50
C ARG A 173 14.34 -4.17 -4.62
N VAL A 174 15.05 -4.85 -3.72
CA VAL A 174 16.48 -5.12 -3.83
C VAL A 174 16.63 -6.62 -4.05
N TRP A 175 17.16 -7.01 -5.19
CA TRP A 175 17.48 -8.40 -5.51
C TRP A 175 19.00 -8.55 -5.60
N THR A 176 19.56 -9.61 -5.00
CA THR A 176 20.99 -9.92 -5.08
C THR A 176 21.24 -11.35 -5.52
N GLU A 177 22.32 -11.56 -6.27
CA GLU A 177 22.93 -12.86 -6.51
C GLU A 177 24.41 -12.83 -6.14
N GLU A 178 24.89 -13.82 -5.38
CA GLU A 178 26.28 -13.90 -4.91
C GLU A 178 26.88 -15.28 -5.18
N ASP A 179 28.10 -15.33 -5.72
CA ASP A 179 28.87 -16.57 -5.85
C ASP A 179 29.59 -16.90 -4.53
N VAL A 180 28.81 -17.37 -3.56
CA VAL A 180 29.34 -17.73 -2.23
C VAL A 180 30.18 -19.01 -2.23
N ASN A 181 30.08 -19.83 -3.29
CA ASN A 181 30.74 -21.12 -3.38
C ASN A 181 31.97 -21.10 -4.29
N ASN A 182 32.27 -19.96 -4.91
CA ASN A 182 33.35 -19.81 -5.87
C ASN A 182 33.25 -20.89 -6.96
N ILE A 183 32.22 -20.81 -7.80
CA ILE A 183 32.03 -21.71 -8.94
C ILE A 183 32.38 -21.05 -10.29
N TYR A 184 32.60 -19.73 -10.32
CA TYR A 184 32.81 -18.96 -11.55
C TYR A 184 34.25 -18.43 -11.77
N GLN A 185 35.26 -18.93 -11.05
CA GLN A 185 36.65 -18.42 -11.13
C GLN A 185 37.26 -18.61 -12.52
N ASP A 186 36.89 -19.69 -13.20
CA ASP A 186 37.35 -20.02 -14.55
C ASP A 186 36.35 -19.59 -15.64
N ALA A 187 35.19 -19.04 -15.27
CA ALA A 187 34.20 -18.59 -16.22
C ALA A 187 34.64 -17.27 -16.87
N ILE A 188 34.53 -17.21 -18.20
CA ILE A 188 34.91 -16.04 -19.00
C ILE A 188 33.75 -15.68 -19.91
N VAL A 189 33.30 -14.43 -19.81
CA VAL A 189 32.42 -13.80 -20.79
C VAL A 189 33.32 -13.02 -21.75
N GLN A 190 33.38 -13.45 -23.01
CA GLN A 190 34.17 -12.77 -24.04
C GLN A 190 33.29 -11.75 -24.77
N SER A 191 33.69 -10.48 -24.73
CA SER A 191 33.08 -9.44 -25.56
C SER A 191 34.14 -8.71 -26.36
N LYS A 192 33.74 -8.07 -27.45
CA LYS A 192 34.64 -7.19 -28.25
C LYS A 192 35.25 -6.03 -27.45
N GLU A 193 34.60 -5.62 -26.36
CA GLU A 193 35.05 -4.48 -25.55
C GLU A 193 35.92 -4.92 -24.37
N PHE A 194 35.40 -5.84 -23.54
CA PHE A 194 36.06 -6.32 -22.32
C PHE A 194 35.69 -7.78 -22.01
N ASP A 195 36.66 -8.53 -21.48
CA ASP A 195 36.40 -9.86 -20.90
C ASP A 195 36.00 -9.72 -19.43
N THR A 196 34.85 -10.30 -19.04
CA THR A 196 34.44 -10.42 -17.64
C THR A 196 34.78 -11.82 -17.12
N ARG A 197 35.29 -11.90 -15.89
CA ARG A 197 35.68 -13.16 -15.23
C ARG A 197 35.32 -13.13 -13.75
N ASP A 198 35.24 -14.30 -13.12
CA ASP A 198 35.04 -14.45 -11.67
C ASP A 198 33.85 -13.62 -11.17
N PHE A 199 32.64 -14.00 -11.59
CA PHE A 199 31.43 -13.34 -11.08
C PHE A 199 31.34 -13.50 -9.56
N GLN A 200 31.21 -12.37 -8.85
CA GLN A 200 31.14 -12.37 -7.38
C GLN A 200 29.77 -11.94 -6.88
N HIS A 201 29.20 -10.87 -7.45
CA HIS A 201 28.00 -10.24 -6.93
C HIS A 201 27.24 -9.49 -8.02
N PHE A 202 25.91 -9.61 -7.98
CA PHE A 202 24.96 -8.82 -8.74
C PHE A 202 23.92 -8.24 -7.79
N GLN A 203 23.56 -6.96 -7.99
CA GLN A 203 22.46 -6.32 -7.29
C GLN A 203 21.58 -5.55 -8.28
N MET A 204 20.27 -5.76 -8.18
CA MET A 204 19.26 -5.03 -8.92
C MET A 204 18.32 -4.31 -7.96
N ASN A 205 18.20 -2.99 -8.14
CA ASN A 205 17.31 -2.14 -7.37
C ASN A 205 16.18 -1.65 -8.29
N GLU A 206 14.95 -2.04 -7.97
CA GLU A 206 13.77 -1.62 -8.73
C GLU A 206 12.85 -0.79 -7.85
N GLN A 207 12.21 0.20 -8.47
CA GLN A 207 11.28 1.07 -7.79
C GLN A 207 10.08 1.36 -8.68
N VAL A 208 8.90 1.16 -8.13
CA VAL A 208 7.64 1.57 -8.73
C VAL A 208 6.99 2.61 -7.83
N LYS A 209 6.65 3.78 -8.40
CA LYS A 209 5.93 4.85 -7.73
C LYS A 209 4.62 5.09 -8.45
N GLN A 210 3.54 5.21 -7.68
CA GLN A 210 2.21 5.48 -8.19
C GLN A 210 1.53 6.55 -7.34
N ASP A 211 0.96 7.55 -8.01
CA ASP A 211 0.10 8.55 -7.40
C ASP A 211 -1.36 8.17 -7.62
N ILE A 212 -2.16 8.24 -6.56
CA ILE A 212 -3.57 7.85 -6.55
C ILE A 212 -4.40 9.09 -6.26
N SER A 213 -5.41 9.34 -7.10
CA SER A 213 -6.45 10.33 -6.85
C SER A 213 -7.81 9.74 -7.15
N GLY A 214 -8.84 10.26 -6.47
CA GLY A 214 -10.18 9.78 -6.69
C GLY A 214 -11.21 10.53 -5.86
N TRP A 215 -12.46 10.13 -5.99
CA TRP A 215 -13.53 10.63 -5.15
C TRP A 215 -14.52 9.51 -4.86
N ASN A 216 -15.24 9.63 -3.75
CA ASN A 216 -16.31 8.72 -3.39
C ASN A 216 -17.44 9.52 -2.74
N VAL A 217 -18.69 9.16 -3.04
CA VAL A 217 -19.86 9.73 -2.39
C VAL A 217 -20.60 8.62 -1.65
N ARG A 218 -21.09 8.94 -0.44
CA ARG A 218 -21.95 8.10 0.38
C ARG A 218 -23.21 8.87 0.73
N MET A 219 -24.34 8.20 0.70
CA MET A 219 -25.61 8.71 1.19
C MET A 219 -26.09 7.80 2.32
N GLY A 220 -26.91 8.35 3.21
CA GLY A 220 -27.41 7.63 4.36
C GLY A 220 -28.83 8.03 4.72
N PHE A 221 -29.55 7.09 5.28
CA PHE A 221 -30.89 7.27 5.82
C PHE A 221 -30.94 6.72 7.25
N LEU A 222 -31.71 7.40 8.11
CA LEU A 222 -31.94 6.94 9.47
C LEU A 222 -33.35 7.29 9.92
N TYR A 223 -34.04 6.32 10.51
CA TYR A 223 -35.32 6.48 11.16
C TYR A 223 -35.22 6.15 12.66
N LYS A 224 -35.67 7.07 13.52
CA LYS A 224 -35.66 6.93 14.97
C LYS A 224 -37.06 6.56 15.49
N ILE A 225 -37.21 5.34 16.02
CA ILE A 225 -38.44 4.83 16.62
C ILE A 225 -38.49 5.25 18.10
N LYS A 226 -38.95 6.48 18.35
CA LYS A 226 -38.92 7.12 19.69
C LYS A 226 -37.55 6.89 20.34
N ASP A 227 -37.48 6.59 21.63
CA ASP A 227 -36.21 6.35 22.32
C ASP A 227 -35.84 4.86 22.44
N TYR A 228 -36.57 3.97 21.77
CA TYR A 228 -36.38 2.52 21.89
C TYR A 228 -35.49 1.91 20.81
N ALA A 229 -35.56 2.42 19.58
CA ALA A 229 -34.83 1.82 18.46
C ALA A 229 -34.49 2.83 17.35
N ARG A 230 -33.49 2.48 16.54
CA ARG A 230 -33.05 3.23 15.36
C ARG A 230 -32.84 2.22 14.22
N ILE A 231 -33.28 2.59 13.02
CA ILE A 231 -33.08 1.80 11.79
C ILE A 231 -32.38 2.71 10.80
N GLY A 232 -31.30 2.24 10.17
CA GLY A 232 -30.56 3.02 9.19
C GLY A 232 -30.09 2.19 8.02
N ALA A 233 -29.99 2.84 6.87
CA ALA A 233 -29.50 2.31 5.60
C ALA A 233 -28.42 3.24 5.04
#